data_AF-A0A448BHN6-F1
#
_entry.id   AF-A0A448BHN6-F1
#
_cell.length_a   1.000
_cell.length_b   1.000
_cell.length_c   1.000
_cell.angle_alpha   90.00
_cell.angle_beta   90.00
_cell.angle_gamma   90.00
#
_symmetry.space_group_name_H-M   'P 1'
#
loop_
_entity.id
_entity.type
_entity.pdbx_description
1 polymer ?
#
loop_
_entity_poly.entity_id
_entity_poly.type
_entity_poly.pdbx_seq_one_letter_code
_entity_poly.pdbx_strand_id
1 'polypeptide(L)'
;MNDLYGYARGDDFMLVLGPEDWRTRIDRLLETFQSQCRRFYSREHLEAGCFVAHNRHGQREEYPLLSLSVGVVHLPAEACQGMDAAHLATLASEAKRQAKALPGYSLHLIEAA
;
A
#
# COMPACT_ATOMS: atom_id res chain seq x y z
N MET A 1 -3.97 23.18 3.13
CA MET A 1 -3.14 22.32 3.99
C MET A 1 -4.02 21.76 5.09
N ASN A 2 -4.87 20.76 4.78
CA ASN A 2 -5.56 19.88 5.75
C ASN A 2 -6.37 18.78 5.01
N ASP A 3 -5.68 17.87 4.32
CA ASP A 3 -6.33 16.77 3.57
C ASP A 3 -5.87 15.42 4.11
N LEU A 4 -6.24 15.09 5.36
CA LEU A 4 -5.95 13.77 5.92
C LEU A 4 -7.14 13.27 6.76
N TYR A 5 -8.16 12.76 6.07
CA TYR A 5 -9.18 11.94 6.71
C TYR A 5 -8.79 10.48 6.51
N GLY A 6 -8.16 9.89 7.54
CA GLY A 6 -7.74 8.50 7.53
C GLY A 6 -8.64 7.62 8.40
N TYR A 7 -9.12 6.50 7.84
CA TYR A 7 -9.73 5.41 8.60
C TYR A 7 -8.76 4.23 8.61
N ALA A 8 -8.44 3.72 9.81
CA ALA A 8 -7.53 2.59 10.01
C ALA A 8 -8.32 1.36 10.49
N ARG A 9 -8.16 0.23 9.80
CA ARG A 9 -8.68 -1.08 10.23
C ARG A 9 -7.55 -2.11 10.13
N GLY A 10 -6.97 -2.49 11.27
CA GLY A 10 -5.82 -3.39 11.30
C GLY A 10 -4.58 -2.69 10.70
N ASP A 11 -4.04 -3.26 9.63
CA ASP A 11 -2.89 -2.77 8.85
C ASP A 11 -3.28 -1.93 7.61
N ASP A 12 -4.58 -1.85 7.29
CA ASP A 12 -5.07 -1.10 6.13
C ASP A 12 -5.43 0.35 6.50
N PHE A 13 -4.94 1.30 5.70
CA PHE A 13 -5.20 2.75 5.83
C PHE A 13 -5.82 3.30 4.54
N MET A 14 -6.72 4.27 4.66
CA MET A 14 -7.28 5.03 3.54
C MET A 14 -6.85 6.49 3.60
N LEU A 15 -6.52 7.07 2.45
CA LEU A 15 -6.09 8.46 2.31
C LEU A 15 -6.86 9.10 1.15
N VAL A 16 -7.36 10.32 1.35
CA VAL A 16 -7.93 11.16 0.28
C VAL A 16 -6.96 12.30 0.04
N LEU A 17 -6.45 12.41 -1.19
CA LEU A 17 -5.48 13.43 -1.59
C LEU A 17 -6.08 14.31 -2.67
N GLY A 18 -5.77 15.60 -2.64
CA GLY A 18 -6.06 16.49 -3.75
C GLY A 18 -5.28 16.11 -5.02
N PRO A 19 -5.67 16.67 -6.18
CA PRO A 19 -5.10 16.31 -7.49
C PRO A 19 -3.61 16.67 -7.63
N GLU A 20 -3.15 17.68 -6.88
CA GLU A 20 -1.76 18.15 -6.92
C GLU A 20 -0.87 17.26 -6.04
N ASP A 21 0.28 16.83 -6.58
CA ASP A 21 1.36 16.12 -5.87
C ASP A 21 1.02 14.75 -5.24
N TRP A 22 -0.14 14.13 -5.54
CA TRP A 22 -0.49 12.84 -4.93
C TRP A 22 0.58 11.78 -5.17
N ARG A 23 1.11 11.71 -6.40
CA ARG A 23 2.12 10.71 -6.80
C ARG A 23 3.40 10.88 -5.99
N THR A 24 3.92 12.11 -5.93
CA THR A 24 5.12 12.45 -5.16
C THR A 24 4.95 12.19 -3.66
N ARG A 25 3.75 12.45 -3.10
CA ARG A 25 3.47 12.16 -1.69
C ARG A 25 3.48 10.66 -1.41
N ILE A 26 2.86 9.86 -2.28
CA ILE A 26 2.84 8.40 -2.13
C ILE A 26 4.23 7.80 -2.31
N ASP A 27 5.01 8.27 -3.29
CA ASP A 27 6.39 7.80 -3.48
C ASP A 27 7.26 8.10 -2.25
N ARG A 28 7.18 9.33 -1.71
CA ARG A 28 7.88 9.69 -0.46
C ARG A 28 7.43 8.83 0.72
N LEU A 29 6.13 8.51 0.80
CA LEU A 29 5.59 7.66 1.86
C LEU A 29 6.15 6.24 1.76
N LEU A 30 6.18 5.66 0.55
CA LEU A 30 6.75 4.34 0.29
C LEU A 30 8.24 4.28 0.63
N GLU A 31 9.02 5.27 0.18
CA GLU A 31 10.45 5.39 0.49
C GLU A 31 10.72 5.51 1.99
N THR A 32 9.97 6.41 2.64
CA THR A 32 10.10 6.65 4.08
C THR A 32 9.77 5.37 4.87
N PHE A 33 8.66 4.70 4.53
CA PHE A 33 8.25 3.45 5.17
C PHE A 33 9.33 2.38 5.02
N GLN A 34 9.84 2.16 3.80
CA GLN A 34 10.91 1.21 3.55
C GLN A 34 12.18 1.51 4.35
N SER A 35 12.63 2.77 4.38
CA SER A 35 13.84 3.16 5.11
C SER A 35 13.71 2.88 6.60
N GLN A 36 12.53 3.09 7.17
CA GLN A 36 12.25 2.81 8.58
C GLN A 36 12.18 1.31 8.83
N CYS A 37 11.50 0.55 7.96
CA CYS A 37 11.39 -0.91 8.08
C CYS A 37 12.74 -1.61 8.04
N ARG A 38 13.68 -1.14 7.20
CA ARG A 38 15.03 -1.70 7.09
C ARG A 38 15.78 -1.74 8.42
N ARG A 39 15.47 -0.85 9.37
CA ARG A 39 16.12 -0.79 10.69
C ARG A 39 15.76 -1.96 11.61
N PHE A 40 14.73 -2.73 11.27
CA PHE A 40 14.31 -3.91 12.04
C PHE A 40 14.95 -5.21 11.55
N TYR A 41 15.74 -5.18 10.47
CA TYR A 41 16.29 -6.37 9.83
C TYR A 41 17.82 -6.38 9.88
N SER A 42 18.42 -7.57 10.02
CA SER A 42 19.87 -7.73 9.90
C SER A 42 20.31 -7.52 8.46
N ARG A 43 21.61 -7.30 8.25
CA ARG A 43 22.17 -7.18 6.90
C ARG A 43 21.88 -8.42 6.05
N GLU A 44 21.95 -9.61 6.64
CA GLU A 44 21.67 -10.86 5.93
C GLU A 44 20.20 -10.93 5.48
N HIS A 45 19.25 -10.52 6.33
CA HIS A 45 17.84 -10.49 5.96
C HIS A 45 17.56 -9.49 4.83
N LEU A 46 18.22 -8.33 4.86
CA LEU A 46 18.10 -7.32 3.81
C LEU A 46 18.68 -7.80 2.47
N GLU A 47 19.82 -8.48 2.51
CA GLU A 47 20.47 -9.07 1.32
C GLU A 47 19.62 -10.23 0.75
N ALA A 48 19.01 -11.05 1.62
CA ALA A 48 18.17 -12.18 1.22
C ALA A 48 16.74 -11.79 0.81
N GLY A 49 16.27 -10.58 1.15
CA GLY A 49 14.89 -10.15 0.91
C GLY A 49 13.83 -10.89 1.74
N CYS A 50 14.26 -11.68 2.73
CA CYS A 50 13.40 -12.45 3.62
C CYS A 50 14.12 -12.76 4.95
N PHE A 51 13.38 -13.22 5.94
CA PHE A 51 13.92 -13.79 7.18
C PHE A 51 13.34 -15.18 7.43
N VAL A 52 14.10 -16.03 8.13
CA VAL A 52 13.68 -17.40 8.42
C VAL A 52 13.17 -17.50 9.86
N ALA A 53 11.97 -18.03 10.05
CA ALA A 53 11.42 -18.31 11.37
C ALA A 53 10.74 -19.67 11.41
N HIS A 54 10.51 -20.20 12.62
CA HIS A 54 9.72 -21.42 12.79
C HIS A 54 8.24 -21.08 12.86
N ASN A 55 7.43 -21.77 12.06
CA ASN A 55 5.97 -21.70 12.15
C ASN A 55 5.48 -22.39 13.45
N ARG A 56 4.17 -22.35 13.70
CA ARG A 56 3.54 -22.99 14.88
C ARG A 56 3.70 -24.52 14.96
N HIS A 57 4.11 -25.16 13.86
CA HIS A 57 4.40 -26.59 13.79
C HIS A 57 5.91 -26.89 13.91
N GLY A 58 6.74 -25.88 14.20
CA GLY A 58 8.19 -26.01 14.33
C GLY A 58 8.94 -26.10 13.00
N GLN A 59 8.27 -25.92 11.86
CA GLN A 59 8.92 -25.98 10.54
C GLN A 59 9.53 -24.63 10.18
N ARG A 60 10.72 -24.65 9.58
CA ARG A 60 11.38 -23.44 9.05
C ARG A 60 10.62 -22.94 7.83
N GLU A 61 10.21 -21.69 7.86
CA GLU A 61 9.59 -20.96 6.75
C GLU A 61 10.33 -19.66 6.50
N GLU A 62 10.36 -19.26 5.23
CA GLU A 62 10.88 -17.96 4.79
C GLU A 62 9.74 -16.96 4.74
N TYR A 63 9.92 -15.82 5.40
CA TYR A 63 8.96 -14.73 5.41
C TYR A 63 9.55 -13.52 4.68
N PRO A 64 8.84 -12.96 3.69
CA PRO A 64 9.30 -11.74 3.02
C PRO A 64 9.42 -10.59 4.02
N LEU A 65 10.32 -9.64 3.72
CA LEU A 65 10.43 -8.44 4.54
C LEU A 65 9.14 -7.62 4.52
N LEU A 66 8.86 -6.94 5.62
CA LEU A 66 7.73 -6.03 5.74
C LEU A 66 7.82 -4.97 4.64
N SER A 67 6.75 -4.85 3.88
CA SER A 67 6.61 -3.92 2.77
C SER A 67 5.21 -3.33 2.76
N LEU A 68 5.04 -2.23 2.02
CA LEU A 68 3.79 -1.50 1.92
C LEU A 68 3.30 -1.49 0.47
N SER A 69 2.07 -1.95 0.27
CA SER A 69 1.38 -1.89 -1.03
C SER A 69 0.31 -0.81 -0.99
N VAL A 70 0.27 0.04 -2.02
CA VAL A 70 -0.67 1.17 -2.12
C VAL A 70 -1.53 1.01 -3.37
N GLY A 71 -2.85 0.88 -3.16
CA GLY A 71 -3.83 1.02 -4.23
C GLY A 71 -4.29 2.48 -4.33
N VAL A 72 -4.27 3.05 -5.53
CA VAL A 72 -4.73 4.41 -5.81
C VAL A 72 -5.90 4.34 -6.79
N VAL A 73 -6.98 5.05 -6.48
CA VAL A 73 -8.06 5.31 -7.42
C VAL A 73 -8.03 6.79 -7.74
N HIS A 74 -7.77 7.11 -9.01
CA HIS A 74 -7.84 8.48 -9.49
C HIS A 74 -9.27 8.77 -9.97
N LEU A 75 -9.89 9.78 -9.36
CA LEU A 75 -11.27 10.17 -9.61
C LEU A 75 -11.27 11.53 -10.33
N PRO A 76 -11.41 11.55 -11.66
CA PRO A 76 -11.60 12.79 -12.40
C PRO A 76 -12.99 13.37 -12.11
N ALA A 77 -13.14 14.69 -12.24
CA ALA A 77 -14.36 15.40 -11.87
C ALA A 77 -15.59 14.91 -12.67
N GLU A 78 -15.37 14.45 -13.89
CA GLU A 78 -16.36 13.92 -14.81
C GLU A 78 -16.92 12.58 -14.32
N ALA A 79 -16.08 11.73 -13.71
CA ALA A 79 -16.49 10.44 -13.16
C ALA A 79 -17.30 10.57 -11.86
N CYS A 80 -17.19 11.69 -11.15
CA CYS A 80 -17.89 11.92 -9.88
C CYS A 80 -19.43 11.88 -10.00
N GLN A 81 -20.01 12.19 -11.16
CA GLN A 81 -21.46 12.23 -11.32
C GLN A 81 -22.12 10.85 -11.31
N GLY A 82 -21.37 9.79 -11.66
CA GLY A 82 -21.83 8.40 -11.65
C GLY A 82 -21.24 7.55 -10.52
N MET A 83 -20.39 8.14 -9.68
CA MET A 83 -19.63 7.41 -8.65
C MET A 83 -20.38 7.45 -7.31
N ASP A 84 -20.83 6.29 -6.85
CA ASP A 84 -21.30 6.12 -5.48
C ASP A 84 -20.21 5.55 -4.56
N ALA A 85 -20.47 5.57 -3.25
CA ALA A 85 -19.51 5.10 -2.25
C ALA A 85 -19.22 3.59 -2.37
N ALA A 86 -20.19 2.78 -2.84
CA ALA A 86 -20.03 1.34 -2.98
C ALA A 86 -19.12 0.99 -4.18
N HIS A 87 -19.29 1.72 -5.28
CA HIS A 87 -18.47 1.61 -6.47
C HIS A 87 -17.04 2.07 -6.18
N LEU A 88 -16.86 3.21 -5.51
CA LEU A 88 -15.55 3.68 -5.09
C LEU A 88 -14.85 2.68 -4.15
N ALA A 89 -15.58 2.11 -3.18
CA ALA A 89 -15.04 1.09 -2.30
C ALA A 89 -14.61 -0.18 -3.06
N THR A 90 -15.33 -0.54 -4.12
CA THR A 90 -14.99 -1.66 -5.00
C THR A 90 -13.69 -1.38 -5.76
N LEU A 91 -13.57 -0.21 -6.38
CA LEU A 91 -12.34 0.20 -7.08
C LEU A 91 -11.15 0.28 -6.13
N ALA A 92 -11.33 0.84 -4.93
CA ALA A 92 -10.26 0.92 -3.94
C ALA A 92 -9.80 -0.47 -3.45
N SER A 93 -10.75 -1.39 -3.25
CA SER A 93 -10.45 -2.78 -2.88
C SER A 93 -9.71 -3.50 -4.00
N GLU A 94 -10.09 -3.27 -5.26
CA GLU A 94 -9.40 -3.82 -6.42
C GLU A 94 -7.99 -3.26 -6.57
N ALA A 95 -7.81 -1.93 -6.50
CA ALA A 95 -6.49 -1.30 -6.57
C ALA A 95 -5.56 -1.85 -5.48
N LYS A 96 -6.07 -1.99 -4.25
CA LYS A 96 -5.33 -2.60 -3.14
C LYS A 96 -4.96 -4.05 -3.43
N ARG A 97 -5.89 -4.86 -3.95
CA ARG A 97 -5.67 -6.26 -4.28
C ARG A 97 -4.57 -6.40 -5.34
N GLN A 98 -4.62 -5.59 -6.40
CA GLN A 98 -3.61 -5.59 -7.46
C GLN A 98 -2.24 -5.16 -6.95
N ALA A 99 -2.19 -4.15 -6.07
CA ALA A 99 -0.94 -3.77 -5.42
C ALA A 99 -0.37 -4.93 -4.57
N LYS A 100 -1.19 -5.57 -3.72
CA LYS A 100 -0.76 -6.69 -2.86
C LYS A 100 -0.36 -7.96 -3.64
N ALA A 101 -0.73 -8.08 -4.92
CA ALA A 101 -0.34 -9.20 -5.78
C ALA A 101 1.14 -9.12 -6.22
N LEU A 102 1.75 -7.93 -6.15
CA LEU A 102 3.16 -7.75 -6.44
C LEU A 102 3.99 -7.96 -5.15
N PRO A 103 5.08 -8.75 -5.21
CA PRO A 103 5.95 -8.93 -4.06
C PRO A 103 6.70 -7.63 -3.72
N GLY A 104 6.86 -7.37 -2.42
CA GLY A 104 7.53 -6.18 -1.93
C GLY A 104 6.61 -4.95 -1.90
N TYR A 105 7.21 -3.77 -1.94
CA TYR A 105 6.44 -2.53 -1.98
C TYR A 105 5.91 -2.31 -3.39
N SER A 106 4.69 -1.80 -3.49
CA SER A 106 4.02 -1.71 -4.78
C SER A 106 3.03 -0.57 -4.80
N LEU A 107 2.78 -0.06 -6.01
CA LEU A 107 1.72 0.90 -6.27
C LEU A 107 0.91 0.43 -7.47
N HIS A 108 -0.41 0.43 -7.34
CA HIS A 108 -1.32 0.16 -8.43
C HIS A 108 -2.33 1.30 -8.57
N LEU A 109 -2.44 1.85 -9.77
CA LEU A 109 -3.34 2.96 -10.09
C LEU A 109 -4.51 2.44 -10.93
N ILE A 110 -5.72 2.78 -10.51
CA ILE A 110 -6.94 2.61 -11.28
C ILE A 110 -7.48 4.00 -11.62
N GLU A 111 -7.67 4.25 -12.91
CA GLU A 111 -8.37 5.43 -13.41
C GLU A 111 -9.88 5.14 -13.38
N ALA A 112 -10.64 5.91 -12.62
CA ALA A 112 -12.10 5.82 -12.66
C ALA A 112 -12.61 6.48 -13.94
N ALA A 113 -13.40 5.73 -14.71
CA ALA A 113 -14.07 6.22 -15.92
C ALA A 113 -15.53 6.60 -15.63
#